data_AF-A0A6P0Y2B5-F1
#
_entry.id   AF-A0A6P0Y2B5-F1
#
_cell.length_a   1.000
_cell.length_b   1.000
_cell.length_c   1.000
_cell.angle_alpha   90.00
_cell.angle_beta   90.00
_cell.angle_gamma   90.00
#
_symmetry.space_group_name_H-M   'P 1'
#
loop_
_entity.id
_entity.type
_entity.pdbx_description
1 polymer ?
#
loop_
_entity_poly.entity_id
_entity_poly.type
_entity_poly.pdbx_seq_one_letter_code
_entity_poly.pdbx_strand_id
1 'polypeptide(L)' 'MFIAGAVELGILLEELSEEQWNLTGEFIRSYRKFCKELLGGDNYPEQKGLWGRKSWQFKQCDTTVEIVINIFKK' A
#
# COMPACT_ATOMS: atom_id res chain seq x y z
N MET A 1 6.04 -4.30 3.96
CA MET A 1 6.03 -2.82 3.96
C MET A 1 4.69 -2.27 4.39
N PHE A 2 3.56 -2.72 3.83
CA PHE A 2 2.25 -2.16 4.15
C PHE A 2 1.92 -2.17 5.67
N ILE A 3 2.02 -3.33 6.32
CA ILE A 3 1.81 -3.45 7.77
C ILE A 3 2.81 -2.57 8.55
N ALA A 4 4.08 -2.53 8.12
CA ALA A 4 5.08 -1.67 8.75
C ALA A 4 4.75 -0.17 8.58
N GLY A 5 4.25 0.25 7.43
CA GLY A 5 3.80 1.62 7.19
C GLY A 5 2.59 1.99 8.04
N ALA A 6 1.65 1.08 8.23
CA ALA A 6 0.51 1.28 9.14
C ALA A 6 0.96 1.44 10.60
N VAL A 7 1.94 0.63 11.04
CA VAL A 7 2.54 0.72 12.38
C VAL A 7 3.26 2.05 12.57
N GLU A 8 4.11 2.47 11.62
CA GLU A 8 4.80 3.76 11.69
C GLU A 8 3.85 4.96 11.67
N LEU A 9 2.69 4.82 11.02
CA LEU A 9 1.65 5.85 11.01
C LEU A 9 0.74 5.82 12.25
N GLY A 10 0.99 4.91 13.20
CA GLY A 10 0.26 4.83 14.47
C GLY A 10 -1.18 4.36 14.32
N ILE A 11 -1.49 3.59 13.27
CA ILE A 11 -2.85 3.10 13.01
C ILE A 11 -3.20 2.00 14.02
N LEU A 12 -4.22 2.24 14.84
CA LEU A 12 -4.79 1.24 15.76
C LEU A 12 -5.88 0.44 15.05
N LEU A 13 -5.77 -0.89 15.11
CA LEU A 13 -6.69 -1.80 14.42
C LEU A 13 -8.13 -1.68 14.94
N GLU A 14 -8.31 -1.31 16.21
CA GLU A 14 -9.63 -1.13 16.82
C GLU A 14 -10.36 0.13 16.32
N GLU A 15 -9.63 1.08 15.73
CA GLU A 15 -10.18 2.36 15.25
C GLU A 15 -10.58 2.32 13.77
N LEU A 16 -10.33 1.19 13.09
CA LEU A 16 -10.61 1.03 11.66
C LEU A 16 -12.09 0.78 11.39
N SER A 17 -12.63 1.54 10.44
CA SER A 17 -13.97 1.28 9.92
C SER A 17 -14.01 -0.03 9.10
N GLU A 18 -15.22 -0.59 8.93
CA GLU A 18 -15.43 -1.76 8.07
C GLU A 18 -14.96 -1.50 6.62
N GLU A 19 -15.13 -0.28 6.12
CA GLU A 19 -14.64 0.15 4.80
C GLU A 19 -13.11 0.06 4.72
N GLN A 20 -12.39 0.57 5.74
CA GLN A 20 -10.92 0.51 5.79
C GLN A 20 -10.40 -0.91 5.93
N TRP A 21 -11.12 -1.76 6.66
CA TRP A 21 -10.85 -3.19 6.74
C TRP A 21 -11.01 -3.90 5.39
N ASN A 22 -12.08 -3.58 4.66
CA ASN A 22 -12.32 -4.12 3.33
C ASN A 22 -11.24 -3.69 2.34
N LEU A 23 -10.88 -2.41 2.31
CA LEU A 23 -9.78 -1.87 1.48
C LEU A 23 -8.44 -2.52 1.81
N THR A 24 -8.14 -2.74 3.09
CA THR A 24 -6.95 -3.46 3.53
C THR A 24 -6.94 -4.90 3.02
N GLY A 25 -8.08 -5.59 3.13
CA GLY A 25 -8.24 -6.96 2.64
C GLY A 25 -8.14 -7.06 1.11
N GLU A 26 -8.62 -6.05 0.38
CA GLU A 26 -8.45 -5.95 -1.08
C GLU A 26 -6.99 -5.70 -1.48
N PHE A 27 -6.31 -4.81 -0.76
CA PHE A 27 -4.88 -4.58 -0.96
C PHE A 27 -4.07 -5.88 -0.76
N ILE A 28 -4.33 -6.64 0.31
CA ILE A 28 -3.60 -7.90 0.57
C ILE A 28 -3.87 -8.95 -0.51
N ARG A 29 -5.14 -9.10 -0.94
CA ARG A 29 -5.53 -10.10 -1.96
C ARG A 29 -5.05 -9.74 -3.37
N SER A 30 -5.12 -8.46 -3.72
CA SER A 30 -5.05 -7.99 -5.11
C SER A 30 -4.26 -6.69 -5.24
N TYR A 31 -3.13 -6.56 -4.53
CA TYR A 31 -2.38 -5.31 -4.40
C TYR A 31 -2.18 -4.56 -5.72
N ARG A 32 -1.78 -5.25 -6.80
CA ARG A 32 -1.47 -4.58 -8.08
C ARG A 32 -2.71 -3.94 -8.71
N LYS A 33 -3.83 -4.65 -8.70
CA LYS A 33 -5.12 -4.15 -9.19
C LYS A 33 -5.59 -2.99 -8.32
N PHE A 34 -5.56 -3.18 -7.01
CA PHE A 34 -5.97 -2.18 -6.04
C PHE A 34 -5.15 -0.89 -6.18
N CYS A 35 -3.83 -0.97 -6.30
CA CYS A 35 -2.97 0.19 -6.48
C CYS A 35 -3.24 0.91 -7.80
N LYS A 36 -3.55 0.16 -8.87
CA LYS A 36 -3.89 0.73 -10.17
C LYS A 36 -5.19 1.52 -10.13
N GLU A 37 -6.19 0.98 -9.43
CA GLU A 37 -7.49 1.62 -9.25
C GLU A 37 -7.38 2.83 -8.31
N LEU A 38 -6.63 2.70 -7.21
CA LEU A 38 -6.45 3.76 -6.21
C LEU A 38 -5.59 4.93 -6.70
N LEU A 39 -4.46 4.64 -7.36
CA LEU A 39 -3.46 5.64 -7.75
C LEU A 39 -3.56 6.06 -9.23
N GLY A 40 -4.56 5.56 -9.96
CA GLY A 40 -4.82 5.93 -11.35
C GLY A 40 -3.76 5.47 -12.36
N GLY A 41 -2.93 4.47 -12.04
CA GLY A 41 -1.87 3.99 -12.92
C GLY A 41 -1.11 2.77 -12.39
N ASP A 42 -0.31 2.10 -13.24
CA ASP A 42 0.52 0.94 -12.84
C ASP A 42 1.77 1.41 -12.07
N ASN A 43 1.53 2.11 -10.95
CA ASN A 43 2.56 2.78 -10.15
C ASN A 43 3.14 1.88 -9.06
N TYR A 44 2.50 0.75 -8.75
CA TYR A 44 3.07 -0.19 -7.80
C TYR A 44 4.19 -1.00 -8.46
N PRO A 45 5.41 -0.96 -7.93
CA PRO A 45 6.55 -1.57 -8.60
C PRO A 45 6.47 -3.11 -8.54
N GLU A 46 7.05 -3.78 -9.55
CA GLU A 46 6.83 -5.22 -9.88
C GLU A 46 7.21 -6.26 -8.80
N GLN A 47 7.09 -7.56 -9.03
CA GLN A 47 7.56 -8.55 -8.04
C GLN A 47 9.10 -8.57 -7.92
N LYS A 48 9.58 -8.71 -6.67
CA LYS A 48 10.99 -8.78 -6.29
C LYS A 48 11.70 -9.89 -7.09
N GLY A 49 12.38 -9.51 -8.18
CA GLY A 49 12.97 -10.44 -9.15
C GLY A 49 13.22 -9.82 -10.52
N LEU A 50 12.37 -8.88 -10.95
CA LEU A 50 12.55 -8.05 -12.17
C LEU A 50 13.35 -6.75 -11.90
N TRP A 51 13.97 -6.64 -10.73
CA TRP A 51 14.42 -5.38 -10.14
C TRP A 51 15.93 -5.23 -10.27
N GLY A 52 16.39 -4.69 -11.40
CA GLY A 52 17.82 -4.47 -11.64
C GLY A 52 18.43 -3.27 -10.90
N ARG A 53 17.64 -2.37 -10.27
CA ARG A 53 18.16 -1.08 -9.76
C ARG A 53 17.63 -0.71 -8.36
N LYS A 54 18.53 -0.20 -7.50
CA LYS A 54 18.26 0.30 -6.13
C LYS A 54 17.11 1.31 -6.04
N SER A 55 16.90 2.12 -7.09
CA SER A 55 15.86 3.17 -7.12
C SER A 55 14.44 2.63 -6.96
N TRP A 56 14.18 1.38 -7.35
CA TRP A 56 12.84 0.82 -7.31
C TRP A 56 12.40 0.44 -5.89
N GLN A 57 13.33 0.09 -4.99
CA GLN A 57 13.02 -0.23 -3.59
C GLN A 57 12.47 0.99 -2.85
N PHE A 58 13.07 2.16 -3.06
CA PHE A 58 12.56 3.43 -2.51
C PHE A 58 11.17 3.75 -3.05
N LYS A 59 10.97 3.63 -4.36
CA LYS A 59 9.65 3.83 -4.98
C LYS A 59 8.59 2.91 -4.38
N GLN A 60 8.95 1.67 -4.02
CA GLN A 60 8.02 0.75 -3.35
C GLN A 60 7.65 1.20 -1.94
N CYS A 61 8.62 1.69 -1.17
CA CYS A 61 8.37 2.28 0.13
C CYS A 61 7.42 3.47 0.00
N ASP A 62 7.75 4.41 -0.89
CA ASP A 62 6.98 5.65 -1.08
C ASP A 62 5.53 5.34 -1.50
N THR A 63 5.35 4.47 -2.50
CA THR A 63 4.01 4.06 -2.94
C THR A 63 3.26 3.31 -1.85
N THR A 64 3.94 2.49 -1.04
CA THR A 64 3.30 1.82 0.09
C THR A 64 2.80 2.82 1.14
N VAL A 65 3.59 3.84 1.46
CA VAL A 65 3.18 4.91 2.38
C VAL A 65 1.96 5.67 1.82
N GLU A 66 1.97 6.00 0.53
CA GLU A 66 0.85 6.66 -0.14
C GLU A 66 -0.44 5.84 -0.06
N ILE A 67 -0.36 4.52 -0.22
CA ILE A 67 -1.52 3.62 -0.10
C ILE A 67 -2.02 3.56 1.34
N VAL A 68 -1.13 3.43 2.31
CA VAL A 68 -1.50 3.43 3.73
C VAL A 68 -2.19 4.76 4.10
N ILE A 69 -1.69 5.90 3.60
CA ILE A 69 -2.34 7.19 3.76
C ILE A 69 -3.74 7.18 3.13
N ASN A 70 -3.88 6.79 1.87
CA ASN A 70 -5.19 6.79 1.19
C ASN A 70 -6.23 5.87 1.85
N ILE A 71 -5.80 4.76 2.46
CA ILE A 71 -6.71 3.85 3.18
C ILE A 71 -7.08 4.43 4.57
N PHE A 72 -6.10 4.95 5.32
CA PHE A 72 -6.30 5.23 6.75
C PHE A 72 -6.43 6.71 7.12
N LYS A 73 -5.96 7.63 6.28
CA LYS A 73 -6.03 9.08 6.48
C LYS A 73 -6.77 9.69 5.30
N LYS A 74 -8.08 9.92 5.46
CA LYS A 74 -8.81 10.89 4.63
C LYS A 74 -8.40 12.30 5.01
#